data_AF-A0A7L4P7C2-F1
#
_entry.id   AF-A0A7L4P7C2-F1
#
_cell.length_a   1.000
_cell.length_b   1.000
_cell.length_c   1.000
_cell.angle_alpha   90.00
_cell.angle_beta   90.00
_cell.angle_gamma   90.00
#
_symmetry.space_group_name_H-M   'P 1'
#
loop_
_entity.id
_entity.type
_entity.pdbx_description
1 polymer ?
#
loop_
_entity_poly.entity_id
_entity_poly.type
_entity_poly.pdbx_seq_one_letter_code
_entity_poly.pdbx_strand_id
1 'polypeptide(L)'
;MTCITKDLLLKFFAEAPISLRALVHYRVVSVFGKPFDYYLLEEPWRVYEVLEKALGRHNADLITKAISDWLRKNGCSAAAEEVKKALSEKSYWSK
;
A
#
# COMPACT_ATOMS: atom_id res chain seq x y z
N MET A 1 -1.21 17.32 -9.73
CA MET A 1 -1.77 15.95 -9.62
C MET A 1 -0.67 15.07 -9.04
N THR A 2 -1.01 14.18 -8.11
CA THR A 2 -0.04 13.22 -7.57
C THR A 2 0.15 12.10 -8.59
N CYS A 3 1.36 11.56 -8.75
CA CYS A 3 1.57 10.42 -9.66
C CYS A 3 1.14 9.09 -9.04
N ILE A 4 0.92 9.04 -7.72
CA ILE A 4 0.41 7.87 -7.00
C ILE A 4 -1.10 7.75 -7.26
N THR A 5 -1.52 6.60 -7.77
CA THR A 5 -2.94 6.29 -8.09
C THR A 5 -3.35 4.94 -7.51
N LYS A 6 -4.66 4.72 -7.34
CA LYS A 6 -5.21 3.43 -6.90
C LYS A 6 -4.80 2.29 -7.84
N ASP A 7 -4.83 2.53 -9.15
CA ASP A 7 -4.45 1.54 -10.17
C ASP A 7 -2.98 1.13 -10.05
N LEU A 8 -2.07 2.07 -9.78
CA LEU A 8 -0.65 1.75 -9.58
C LEU A 8 -0.42 0.95 -8.29
N LEU A 9 -1.16 1.25 -7.22
CA LEU A 9 -1.09 0.48 -5.97
C LEU A 9 -1.60 -0.95 -6.15
N LEU A 10 -2.72 -1.11 -6.85
CA LEU A 10 -3.27 -2.43 -7.21
C LEU A 10 -2.31 -3.22 -8.11
N LYS A 11 -1.72 -2.56 -9.12
CA LYS A 11 -0.76 -3.19 -10.02
C LYS A 11 0.51 -3.64 -9.30
N PHE A 12 1.05 -2.81 -8.40
CA PHE A 12 2.15 -3.22 -7.51
C PHE A 12 1.80 -4.49 -6.75
N PHE A 13 0.62 -4.53 -6.12
CA PHE A 13 0.23 -5.68 -5.31
C PHE A 13 -0.02 -6.92 -6.17
N ALA A 14 -0.62 -6.79 -7.36
CA ALA A 14 -0.83 -7.88 -8.30
C ALA A 14 0.48 -8.50 -8.81
N GLU A 15 1.51 -7.67 -9.05
CA GLU A 15 2.84 -8.12 -9.48
C GLU A 15 3.72 -8.61 -8.32
N ALA A 16 3.30 -8.43 -7.07
CA ALA A 16 4.06 -8.90 -5.92
C ALA A 16 4.18 -10.44 -5.90
N PRO A 17 5.30 -10.98 -5.37
CA PRO A 17 5.49 -12.42 -5.23
C PRO A 17 4.29 -13.08 -4.54
N ILE A 18 3.90 -14.27 -5.00
CA ILE A 18 2.72 -14.98 -4.48
C ILE A 18 2.81 -15.21 -2.96
N SER A 19 4.02 -15.42 -2.43
CA SER A 19 4.27 -15.56 -1.00
C SER A 19 3.95 -14.29 -0.22
N LEU A 20 4.33 -13.12 -0.72
CA LEU A 20 4.00 -11.83 -0.11
C LEU A 20 2.50 -11.56 -0.17
N ARG A 21 1.87 -11.78 -1.33
CA ARG A 21 0.42 -11.63 -1.49
C ARG A 21 -0.35 -12.53 -0.51
N ALA A 22 0.03 -13.80 -0.40
CA ALA A 22 -0.58 -14.73 0.54
C ALA A 22 -0.41 -14.27 1.99
N LEU A 23 0.82 -13.91 2.40
CA LEU A 23 1.10 -13.40 3.75
C LEU A 23 0.23 -12.18 4.09
N VAL A 24 0.22 -11.17 3.21
CA VAL A 24 -0.57 -9.95 3.40
C VAL A 24 -2.06 -10.29 3.45
N HIS A 25 -2.56 -11.13 2.54
CA HIS A 25 -3.95 -11.54 2.53
C HIS A 25 -4.38 -12.18 3.85
N TYR A 26 -3.68 -13.24 4.30
CA TYR A 26 -4.05 -13.94 5.53
C TYR A 26 -3.99 -13.03 6.77
N ARG A 27 -2.93 -12.22 6.89
CA ARG A 27 -2.75 -11.34 8.05
C ARG A 27 -3.78 -10.23 8.09
N VAL A 28 -4.04 -9.57 6.96
CA VAL A 28 -5.03 -8.49 6.89
C VAL A 28 -6.44 -9.02 7.12
N VAL A 29 -6.82 -10.13 6.49
CA VAL A 29 -8.13 -10.75 6.70
C VAL A 29 -8.31 -11.17 8.16
N SER A 30 -7.29 -11.73 8.82
CA SER A 30 -7.38 -12.12 10.23
C SER A 30 -7.59 -10.95 11.20
N VAL A 31 -7.08 -9.76 10.87
CA VAL A 31 -7.16 -8.58 11.76
C VAL A 31 -8.38 -7.71 11.44
N PHE A 32 -8.77 -7.62 10.18
CA PHE A 32 -9.76 -6.65 9.72
C PHE A 32 -11.01 -7.27 9.06
N GLY A 33 -11.00 -8.57 8.78
CA GLY A 33 -12.13 -9.26 8.13
C GLY A 33 -12.34 -8.88 6.66
N LYS A 34 -11.43 -8.11 6.06
CA LYS A 34 -11.49 -7.67 4.65
C LYS A 34 -10.19 -8.00 3.91
N PRO A 35 -10.23 -8.29 2.60
CA PRO A 35 -9.02 -8.49 1.81
C PRO A 35 -8.21 -7.19 1.69
N PHE A 36 -6.89 -7.30 1.50
CA PHE A 36 -6.03 -6.13 1.37
C PHE A 36 -6.39 -5.23 0.17
N ASP A 37 -6.82 -5.82 -0.95
CA ASP A 37 -7.23 -5.10 -2.16
C ASP A 37 -8.39 -4.13 -1.93
N TYR A 38 -9.27 -4.42 -0.96
CA TYR A 38 -10.32 -3.49 -0.55
C TYR A 38 -9.71 -2.16 -0.08
N TYR A 39 -8.63 -2.19 0.70
CA TYR A 39 -8.00 -0.97 1.18
C TYR A 39 -7.24 -0.24 0.08
N LEU A 40 -6.62 -0.95 -0.87
CA LEU A 40 -5.96 -0.32 -2.02
C LEU A 40 -6.97 0.44 -2.90
N LEU A 41 -8.19 -0.08 -3.05
CA LEU A 41 -9.22 0.49 -3.92
C LEU A 41 -10.10 1.53 -3.20
N GLU A 42 -10.65 1.18 -2.04
CA GLU A 42 -11.69 1.97 -1.38
C GLU A 42 -11.12 2.98 -0.38
N GLU A 43 -10.10 2.57 0.37
CA GLU A 43 -9.57 3.33 1.51
C GLU A 43 -8.03 3.43 1.47
N PRO A 44 -7.40 3.93 0.38
CA PRO A 44 -5.95 3.90 0.22
C PRO A 44 -5.18 4.66 1.31
N TRP A 45 -5.81 5.68 1.91
CA TRP A 45 -5.28 6.43 3.05
C TRP A 45 -5.20 5.63 4.36
N ARG A 46 -5.69 4.39 4.39
CA ARG A 46 -5.57 3.49 5.55
C ARG A 46 -4.56 2.37 5.33
N VAL A 47 -3.98 2.27 4.14
CA VAL A 47 -3.13 1.13 3.77
C VAL A 47 -1.92 1.01 4.71
N TYR A 48 -1.29 2.12 5.09
CA TYR A 48 -0.17 2.08 6.03
C TYR A 48 -0.61 1.58 7.41
N GLU A 49 -1.73 2.09 7.94
CA GLU A 49 -2.32 1.65 9.22
C GLU A 49 -2.65 0.15 9.20
N VAL A 50 -3.23 -0.33 8.09
CA VAL A 50 -3.59 -1.74 7.90
C VAL A 50 -2.35 -2.62 7.90
N LEU A 51 -1.31 -2.23 7.17
CA LEU A 51 -0.03 -2.94 7.16
C LEU A 51 0.63 -2.94 8.55
N GLU A 52 0.66 -1.80 9.24
CA GLU A 52 1.25 -1.68 10.57
C GLU A 52 0.55 -2.59 11.57
N LYS A 53 -0.79 -2.59 11.59
CA LYS A 53 -1.57 -3.44 12.51
C LYS A 53 -1.51 -4.93 12.17
N ALA A 54 -1.47 -5.28 10.88
CA ALA A 54 -1.47 -6.69 10.46
C ALA A 54 -0.08 -7.34 10.52
N LEU A 55 0.98 -6.59 10.21
CA LEU A 55 2.33 -7.11 9.99
C LEU A 55 3.39 -6.48 10.90
N GLY A 56 3.04 -5.44 11.66
CA GLY A 56 3.99 -4.66 12.45
C GLY A 56 4.65 -3.52 11.67
N ARG A 57 5.08 -2.49 12.39
CA ARG A 57 5.65 -1.24 11.82
C ARG A 57 6.81 -1.47 10.86
N HIS A 58 7.76 -2.32 11.24
CA HIS A 58 8.94 -2.61 10.40
C HIS A 58 8.54 -3.13 9.01
N ASN A 59 7.57 -4.05 8.96
CA ASN A 59 7.08 -4.61 7.69
C ASN A 59 6.26 -3.57 6.90
N ALA A 60 5.48 -2.72 7.58
CA ALA A 60 4.76 -1.63 6.92
C ALA A 60 5.71 -0.63 6.24
N ASP A 61 6.79 -0.24 6.93
CA ASP A 61 7.81 0.63 6.36
C ASP A 61 8.56 -0.03 5.19
N LEU A 62 8.89 -1.32 5.30
CA LEU A 62 9.54 -2.08 4.22
C LEU A 62 8.66 -2.17 2.96
N ILE A 63 7.37 -2.48 3.13
CA ILE A 63 6.41 -2.55 2.02
C ILE A 63 6.23 -1.16 1.40
N THR A 64 6.16 -0.11 2.22
CA THR A 64 6.10 1.28 1.73
C THR A 64 7.32 1.64 0.88
N LYS A 65 8.52 1.22 1.30
CA LYS A 65 9.74 1.38 0.51
C LYS A 65 9.68 0.60 -0.80
N ALA A 66 9.19 -0.64 -0.76
CA ALA A 66 9.03 -1.47 -1.95
C ALA A 66 8.04 -0.85 -2.96
N ILE A 67 6.95 -0.25 -2.48
CA ILE A 67 6.00 0.52 -3.31
C ILE A 67 6.71 1.70 -3.96
N SER A 68 7.47 2.50 -3.19
CA SER A 68 8.23 3.64 -3.75
C SER A 68 9.23 3.20 -4.84
N ASP A 69 9.97 2.11 -4.61
CA ASP A 69 10.91 1.59 -5.61
C ASP A 69 10.22 1.05 -6.86
N TRP A 70 9.06 0.40 -6.70
CA TRP A 70 8.26 -0.10 -7.82
C TRP A 70 7.62 1.05 -8.61
N LEU A 71 7.08 2.07 -7.93
CA LEU A 71 6.53 3.27 -8.55
C LEU A 71 7.58 3.99 -9.40
N ARG A 72 8.81 4.12 -8.90
CA ARG A 72 9.91 4.75 -9.64
C ARG A 72 10.21 4.01 -10.95
N LYS A 73 10.20 2.67 -10.93
CA LYS A 73 10.36 1.85 -12.14
C LYS A 73 9.19 1.98 -13.12
N ASN A 74 8.04 2.44 -12.65
CA ASN A 74 6.80 2.62 -13.42
C ASN A 74 6.47 4.10 -13.69
N GLY A 75 7.47 4.98 -13.67
CA GLY A 75 7.32 6.38 -14.08
C GLY A 75 6.80 7.35 -13.00
N CYS A 76 6.69 6.91 -11.75
CA CYS A 76 6.31 7.76 -10.61
C CYS A 76 7.44 7.85 -9.57
N SER A 77 8.17 8.95 -9.55
CA SER A 77 9.36 9.15 -8.68
C SER A 77 9.02 9.58 -7.24
N ALA A 78 7.89 9.12 -6.70
CA ALA A 78 7.49 9.44 -5.33
C ALA A 78 8.45 8.84 -4.29
N ALA A 79 8.93 9.67 -3.37
CA ALA A 79 9.78 9.23 -2.27
C ALA A 79 9.01 8.36 -1.27
N ALA A 80 9.69 7.52 -0.49
CA ALA A 80 9.04 6.64 0.49
C ALA A 80 8.17 7.41 1.50
N GLU A 81 8.58 8.60 1.93
CA GLU A 81 7.78 9.46 2.80
C GLU A 81 6.52 10.01 2.11
N GLU A 82 6.60 10.32 0.82
CA GLU A 82 5.42 10.73 0.05
C GLU A 82 4.44 9.57 -0.13
N VAL A 83 4.96 8.37 -0.39
CA VAL A 83 4.15 7.15 -0.45
C VAL A 83 3.49 6.91 0.91
N LYS A 84 4.24 6.98 2.02
CA LYS A 84 3.71 6.83 3.37
C LYS A 84 2.58 7.82 3.64
N LYS A 85 2.76 9.08 3.25
CA LYS A 85 1.75 10.14 3.34
C LYS A 85 0.49 9.77 2.55
N ALA A 86 0.64 9.35 1.30
CA ALA A 86 -0.49 8.88 0.49
C ALA A 86 -1.23 7.71 1.12
N LEU A 87 -0.51 6.79 1.75
CA LEU A 87 -1.07 5.61 2.41
C LEU A 87 -1.62 5.87 3.83
N SER A 88 -1.53 7.12 4.33
CA SER A 88 -1.92 7.50 5.70
C SER A 88 -2.87 8.70 5.79
N GLU A 89 -2.97 9.51 4.73
CA GLU A 89 -3.73 10.77 4.75
C GLU A 89 -4.87 10.80 3.74
N LYS A 90 -6.11 10.90 4.23
CA LYS A 90 -7.31 10.99 3.38
C LYS A 90 -7.29 12.22 2.47
N SER A 91 -6.68 13.32 2.93
CA SER A 91 -6.51 14.57 2.17
C SER A 91 -5.68 14.39 0.89
N TYR A 92 -4.79 13.39 0.83
CA TYR A 92 -4.03 13.07 -0.38
C TYR A 92 -4.94 12.66 -1.54
N TRP A 93 -6.07 12.04 -1.22
CA TRP A 93 -7.05 11.49 -2.16
C TRP A 93 -8.30 12.34 -2.32
N SER A 94 -8.40 13.44 -1.56
CA SER A 94 -9.54 14.35 -1.59
C SER A 94 -9.23 15.51 -2.53
N LYS A 95 -9.33 15.26 -3.84
CA LYS A 95 -9.26 16.28 -4.91
C LYS A 95 -10.28 15.98 -5.99
#